data_AF-A0A167DX24-F1
#
_entry.id   AF-A0A167DX24-F1
#
_cell.length_a   1.000
_cell.length_b   1.000
_cell.length_c   1.000
_cell.angle_alpha   90.00
_cell.angle_beta   90.00
_cell.angle_gamma   90.00
#
_symmetry.space_group_name_H-M   'P 1'
#
loop_
_entity.id
_entity.type
_entity.pdbx_description
1 polymer ?
#
loop_
_entity_poly.entity_id
_entity_poly.type
_entity_poly.pdbx_seq_one_letter_code
_entity_poly.pdbx_strand_id
1 'polypeptide(L)'
;MEMFGYDFASVLYQYFVETKQLKSLLTEFPNYHVYLDKFFSTGRHGRISWIRDIEDGDYTKASKTLADVALHSEDLNSNSKLELSIAKLSSLAGNPSRQDDDANDLLTSIEARVEVLSIQESVLEQVEGYANAETGLRYQIHSNDLISGIKDSPAHAEIVKRGLSRVAQKKQLTAEELIDVLTLMDTTTKDSRLNFFRALQVLNVPKAVTRNRTLTEKLIWRRLLLRDDWQQIVDTKLQSDSKVKAISEKTILYQTLKECAIASEQSTGSDVRDKFLSDLSTEIVLNPALLVDSALDTSKLSERFPKLDSLKLNQIESELDADTAALQNLVKNFTLGFWTQGIYSTVQASRSTDRMNVD
;
A
#
# COMPACT_ATOMS: atom_id res chain seq x y z
N MET A 1 -11.45 -2.57 -47.11
CA MET A 1 -11.60 -3.76 -46.24
C MET A 1 -12.40 -4.89 -46.91
N GLU A 2 -13.32 -4.59 -47.84
CA GLU A 2 -14.14 -5.62 -48.53
C GLU A 2 -13.35 -6.67 -49.34
N MET A 3 -12.17 -6.36 -49.88
CA MET A 3 -11.38 -7.33 -50.66
C MET A 3 -10.40 -8.19 -49.85
N PHE A 4 -9.90 -7.70 -48.70
CA PHE A 4 -8.78 -8.32 -47.96
C PHE A 4 -9.12 -8.69 -46.51
N GLY A 5 -10.35 -8.42 -46.06
CA GLY A 5 -10.86 -8.86 -44.75
C GLY A 5 -10.08 -8.32 -43.55
N TYR A 6 -10.01 -9.15 -42.51
CA TYR A 6 -9.44 -8.79 -41.20
C TYR A 6 -7.93 -8.53 -41.24
N ASP A 7 -7.17 -9.26 -42.06
CA ASP A 7 -5.71 -9.15 -42.07
C ASP A 7 -5.27 -7.75 -42.50
N PHE A 8 -5.92 -7.18 -43.52
CA PHE A 8 -5.72 -5.79 -43.92
C PHE A 8 -6.19 -4.80 -42.85
N ALA A 9 -7.35 -5.05 -42.23
CA ALA A 9 -7.89 -4.18 -41.18
C ALA A 9 -6.95 -4.10 -39.96
N SER A 10 -6.38 -5.24 -39.55
CA SER A 10 -5.46 -5.31 -38.40
C SER A 10 -4.18 -4.48 -38.62
N VAL A 11 -3.59 -4.54 -39.81
CA VAL A 11 -2.40 -3.73 -40.16
C VAL A 11 -2.75 -2.25 -40.21
N LEU A 12 -3.90 -1.90 -40.79
CA LEU A 12 -4.36 -0.52 -40.85
C LEU A 12 -4.63 0.05 -39.46
N TYR A 13 -5.30 -0.69 -38.58
CA TYR A 13 -5.56 -0.27 -37.20
C TYR A 13 -4.27 -0.13 -36.39
N GLN A 14 -3.32 -1.06 -36.56
CA GLN A 14 -2.00 -0.96 -35.96
C GLN A 14 -1.28 0.32 -36.41
N TYR A 15 -1.35 0.69 -37.69
CA TYR A 15 -0.79 1.94 -38.21
C TYR A 15 -1.43 3.18 -37.55
N PHE A 16 -2.74 3.21 -37.35
CA PHE A 16 -3.41 4.32 -36.64
C PHE A 16 -2.99 4.42 -35.17
N VAL A 17 -2.76 3.28 -34.50
CA VAL A 17 -2.24 3.25 -33.12
C VAL A 17 -0.82 3.82 -33.07
N GLU A 18 0.07 3.38 -33.98
CA GLU A 18 1.47 3.81 -34.03
C GLU A 18 1.61 5.30 -34.38
N THR A 19 0.75 5.80 -35.27
CA THR A 19 0.73 7.22 -35.66
C THR A 19 -0.07 8.11 -34.70
N LYS A 20 -0.59 7.55 -33.59
CA LYS A 20 -1.41 8.25 -32.57
C LYS A 20 -2.69 8.90 -33.11
N GLN A 21 -3.20 8.39 -34.22
CA GLN A 21 -4.44 8.88 -34.85
C GLN A 21 -5.67 8.14 -34.28
N LEU A 22 -5.80 8.18 -32.95
CA LEU A 22 -6.80 7.41 -32.21
C LEU A 22 -8.24 7.84 -32.50
N LYS A 23 -8.46 9.14 -32.73
CA LYS A 23 -9.78 9.66 -33.10
C LYS A 23 -10.27 9.03 -34.40
N SER A 24 -9.43 9.04 -35.43
CA SER A 24 -9.71 8.43 -36.73
C SER A 24 -9.99 6.94 -36.61
N LEU A 25 -9.20 6.22 -35.81
CA LEU A 25 -9.41 4.80 -35.53
C LEU A 25 -10.80 4.49 -34.95
N LEU A 26 -11.31 5.34 -34.04
CA LEU A 26 -12.58 5.12 -33.37
C LEU A 26 -13.78 5.58 -34.22
N THR A 27 -13.64 6.64 -35.02
CA THR A 27 -14.77 7.26 -35.72
C THR A 27 -14.93 6.91 -37.20
N GLU A 28 -13.85 6.55 -37.90
CA GLU A 28 -13.87 6.42 -39.38
C GLU A 28 -14.38 5.07 -39.89
N PHE A 29 -14.63 4.09 -39.00
CA PHE A 29 -14.97 2.70 -39.38
C PHE A 29 -16.34 2.20 -38.89
N PRO A 30 -17.46 2.94 -39.06
CA PRO A 30 -18.76 2.53 -38.53
C PRO A 30 -19.31 1.23 -39.16
N ASN A 31 -18.92 0.89 -40.39
CA ASN A 31 -19.40 -0.33 -41.05
C ASN A 31 -18.51 -1.56 -40.79
N TYR A 32 -17.40 -1.40 -40.07
CA TYR A 32 -16.40 -2.45 -39.85
C TYR A 32 -16.12 -2.71 -38.36
N HIS A 33 -17.11 -2.42 -37.49
CA HIS A 33 -17.01 -2.60 -36.04
C HIS A 33 -16.55 -4.00 -35.63
N VAL A 34 -17.01 -5.05 -36.31
CA VAL A 34 -16.62 -6.45 -36.03
C VAL A 34 -15.10 -6.67 -36.15
N TYR A 35 -14.44 -6.01 -37.12
CA TYR A 35 -12.99 -6.11 -37.26
C TYR A 35 -12.25 -5.28 -36.22
N LEU A 36 -12.81 -4.14 -35.81
CA LEU A 36 -12.26 -3.31 -34.76
C LEU A 36 -12.36 -4.00 -33.38
N ASP A 37 -13.49 -4.64 -33.08
CA ASP A 37 -13.70 -5.42 -31.86
C ASP A 37 -12.75 -6.62 -31.79
N LYS A 38 -12.57 -7.32 -32.92
CA LYS A 38 -11.61 -8.42 -33.04
C LYS A 38 -10.17 -7.93 -32.85
N PHE A 39 -9.83 -6.76 -33.37
CA PHE A 39 -8.51 -6.14 -33.18
C PHE A 39 -8.26 -5.81 -31.71
N PHE A 40 -9.23 -5.18 -31.03
CA PHE A 40 -9.11 -4.89 -29.60
C PHE A 40 -9.11 -6.14 -28.72
N SER A 41 -9.79 -7.21 -29.12
CA SER A 41 -9.82 -8.47 -28.37
C SER A 41 -8.56 -9.32 -28.53
N THR A 42 -7.83 -9.17 -29.65
CA THR A 42 -6.63 -9.96 -29.94
C THR A 42 -5.33 -9.28 -29.54
N GLY A 43 -5.33 -7.94 -29.42
CA GLY A 43 -4.15 -7.16 -29.03
C GLY A 43 -4.17 -6.63 -27.60
N ARG A 44 -3.01 -6.19 -27.10
CA ARG A 44 -2.89 -5.48 -25.81
C ARG A 44 -3.23 -3.99 -25.96
N HIS A 45 -4.42 -3.69 -26.50
CA HIS A 45 -4.88 -2.32 -26.75
C HIS A 45 -5.81 -1.80 -25.65
N GLY A 46 -5.70 -2.35 -24.45
CA GLY A 46 -6.56 -2.02 -23.31
C GLY A 46 -6.68 -0.52 -23.04
N ARG A 47 -5.61 0.26 -23.24
CA ARG A 47 -5.59 1.74 -23.06
C ARG A 47 -6.50 2.52 -24.02
N ILE A 48 -6.98 1.88 -25.09
CA ILE A 48 -7.81 2.50 -26.12
C ILE A 48 -9.17 1.78 -26.20
N SER A 49 -9.19 0.46 -26.05
CA SER A 49 -10.41 -0.35 -26.22
C SER A 49 -11.53 0.03 -25.24
N TRP A 50 -11.20 0.48 -24.02
CA TRP A 50 -12.21 0.90 -23.03
C TRP A 50 -13.08 2.07 -23.52
N ILE A 51 -12.55 2.96 -24.39
CA ILE A 51 -13.31 4.08 -24.94
C ILE A 51 -14.46 3.55 -25.78
N ARG A 52 -14.17 2.51 -26.56
CA ARG A 52 -15.17 1.85 -27.39
C ARG A 52 -16.21 1.11 -26.55
N ASP A 53 -15.76 0.40 -25.51
CA ASP A 53 -16.65 -0.28 -24.56
C ASP A 53 -17.66 0.71 -23.93
N ILE A 54 -17.24 1.95 -23.65
CA ILE A 54 -18.13 3.03 -23.16
C ILE A 54 -19.08 3.53 -24.27
N GLU A 55 -18.62 3.71 -25.50
CA GLU A 55 -19.47 4.10 -26.64
C GLU A 55 -20.57 3.07 -26.92
N ASP A 56 -20.24 1.78 -26.79
CA ASP A 56 -21.18 0.67 -26.99
C ASP A 56 -22.11 0.45 -25.77
N GLY A 57 -21.93 1.22 -24.70
CA GLY A 57 -22.75 1.16 -23.47
C GLY A 57 -22.39 0.01 -22.53
N ASP A 58 -21.31 -0.71 -22.78
CA ASP A 58 -20.81 -1.80 -21.92
C ASP A 58 -19.83 -1.27 -20.86
N TYR A 59 -20.38 -0.53 -19.90
CA TYR A 59 -19.58 0.06 -18.82
C TYR A 59 -18.91 -0.98 -17.91
N THR A 60 -19.47 -2.18 -17.80
CA THR A 60 -18.88 -3.27 -17.02
C THR A 60 -17.61 -3.79 -17.66
N LYS A 61 -17.62 -4.00 -18.98
CA LYS A 61 -16.42 -4.38 -19.74
C LYS A 61 -15.38 -3.26 -19.72
N ALA A 62 -15.79 -2.01 -19.91
CA ALA A 62 -14.89 -0.86 -19.81
C ALA A 62 -14.17 -0.79 -18.45
N SER A 63 -14.92 -1.01 -17.36
CA SER A 63 -14.38 -1.04 -16.00
C SER A 63 -13.32 -2.12 -15.82
N LYS A 64 -13.60 -3.35 -16.28
CA LYS A 64 -12.64 -4.47 -16.22
C LYS A 64 -11.38 -4.19 -17.04
N THR A 65 -11.54 -3.72 -18.28
CA THR A 65 -10.42 -3.35 -19.16
C THR A 65 -9.52 -2.30 -18.51
N LEU A 66 -10.09 -1.24 -17.94
CA LEU A 66 -9.32 -0.18 -17.28
C LEU A 66 -8.63 -0.66 -16.00
N ALA A 67 -9.30 -1.50 -15.21
CA ALA A 67 -8.70 -2.11 -14.02
C ALA A 67 -7.50 -3.00 -14.38
N ASP A 68 -7.58 -3.73 -15.51
CA ASP A 68 -6.48 -4.56 -16.01
C ASP A 68 -5.34 -3.73 -16.62
N VAL A 69 -5.64 -2.64 -17.31
CA VAL A 69 -4.62 -1.72 -17.82
C VAL A 69 -3.81 -1.12 -16.67
N ALA A 70 -4.50 -0.65 -15.63
CA ALA A 70 -3.86 -0.08 -14.45
C ALA A 70 -3.00 -1.12 -13.69
N LEU A 71 -3.35 -2.42 -13.74
CA LEU A 71 -2.53 -3.50 -13.15
C LEU A 71 -1.19 -3.70 -13.84
N HIS A 72 -1.19 -3.60 -15.17
CA HIS A 72 -0.02 -3.88 -15.99
C HIS A 72 0.83 -2.64 -16.23
N SER A 73 0.44 -1.50 -15.65
CA SER A 73 1.22 -0.27 -15.72
C SER A 73 2.34 -0.31 -14.69
N GLU A 74 3.60 -0.24 -15.14
CA GLU A 74 4.76 -0.24 -14.24
C GLU A 74 5.13 1.17 -13.72
N ASP A 75 4.59 2.22 -14.37
CA ASP A 75 4.90 3.62 -14.08
C ASP A 75 3.79 4.27 -13.25
N LEU A 76 4.12 4.93 -12.14
CA LEU A 76 3.20 5.81 -11.41
C LEU A 76 2.79 7.04 -12.23
N ASN A 77 3.67 7.50 -13.14
CA ASN A 77 3.36 8.59 -14.08
C ASN A 77 2.35 8.19 -15.15
N SER A 78 2.07 6.91 -15.30
CA SER A 78 0.95 6.52 -16.13
C SER A 78 -0.32 7.10 -15.56
N ASN A 79 -1.32 7.31 -16.40
CA ASN A 79 -2.63 7.77 -15.97
C ASN A 79 -3.38 6.71 -15.11
N SER A 80 -2.70 5.75 -14.45
CA SER A 80 -3.28 4.67 -13.64
C SER A 80 -4.35 5.16 -12.66
N LYS A 81 -4.13 6.29 -11.96
CA LYS A 81 -5.12 6.85 -11.05
C LYS A 81 -6.38 7.34 -11.79
N LEU A 82 -6.19 7.96 -12.96
CA LEU A 82 -7.28 8.38 -13.84
C LEU A 82 -7.98 7.17 -14.47
N GLU A 83 -7.24 6.17 -14.94
CA GLU A 83 -7.75 4.91 -15.47
C GLU A 83 -8.61 4.18 -14.42
N LEU A 84 -8.13 4.06 -13.18
CA LEU A 84 -8.90 3.49 -12.07
C LEU A 84 -10.11 4.34 -11.67
N SER A 85 -10.00 5.67 -11.74
CA SER A 85 -11.14 6.56 -11.48
C SER A 85 -12.23 6.40 -12.52
N ILE A 86 -11.85 6.29 -13.81
CA ILE A 86 -12.79 5.99 -14.90
C ILE A 86 -13.32 4.57 -14.75
N ALA A 87 -12.50 3.60 -14.32
CA ALA A 87 -12.94 2.23 -14.05
C ALA A 87 -14.01 2.19 -12.94
N LYS A 88 -13.80 2.96 -11.86
CA LYS A 88 -14.77 3.12 -10.76
C LYS A 88 -16.07 3.73 -11.25
N LEU A 89 -16.00 4.85 -11.97
CA LEU A 89 -17.18 5.51 -12.53
C LEU A 89 -17.93 4.60 -13.52
N SER A 90 -17.22 3.85 -14.34
CA SER A 90 -17.81 2.89 -15.28
C SER A 90 -18.48 1.72 -14.54
N SER A 91 -17.86 1.23 -13.45
CA SER A 91 -18.47 0.22 -12.59
C SER A 91 -19.76 0.71 -11.93
N LEU A 92 -19.80 1.98 -11.50
CA LEU A 92 -20.97 2.61 -10.88
C LEU A 92 -22.07 2.98 -11.88
N ALA A 93 -21.69 3.33 -13.10
CA ALA A 93 -22.61 3.58 -14.21
C ALA A 93 -23.19 2.28 -14.81
N GLY A 94 -22.50 1.15 -14.59
CA GLY A 94 -23.00 -0.18 -14.91
C GLY A 94 -24.33 -0.47 -14.21
N ASN A 95 -25.20 -1.20 -14.90
CA ASN A 95 -26.61 -1.38 -14.51
C ASN A 95 -26.75 -1.93 -13.07
N PRO A 96 -27.36 -1.19 -12.12
CA PRO A 96 -27.42 -1.58 -10.71
C PRO A 96 -28.24 -2.85 -10.47
N SER A 97 -29.15 -3.19 -11.39
CA SER A 97 -29.96 -4.42 -11.34
C SER A 97 -29.18 -5.70 -11.65
N ARG A 98 -27.90 -5.58 -12.04
CA ARG A 98 -26.95 -6.68 -12.30
C ARG A 98 -25.71 -6.58 -11.40
N GLN A 99 -25.82 -5.93 -10.24
CA GLN A 99 -24.79 -6.00 -9.20
C GLN A 99 -24.76 -7.43 -8.62
N ASP A 100 -24.18 -8.34 -9.39
CA ASP A 100 -23.71 -9.63 -8.90
C ASP A 100 -22.52 -9.41 -7.96
N ASP A 101 -22.23 -10.38 -7.11
CA ASP A 101 -21.09 -10.36 -6.18
C ASP A 101 -19.77 -9.98 -6.89
N ASP A 102 -19.58 -10.43 -8.14
CA ASP A 102 -18.42 -10.11 -8.99
C ASP A 102 -18.23 -8.60 -9.25
N ALA A 103 -19.31 -7.83 -9.40
CA ALA A 103 -19.24 -6.39 -9.65
C ALA A 103 -18.84 -5.62 -8.39
N ASN A 104 -19.32 -6.05 -7.22
CA ASN A 104 -18.94 -5.50 -5.92
C ASN A 104 -17.48 -5.84 -5.57
N ASP A 105 -17.04 -7.06 -5.88
CA ASP A 105 -15.65 -7.48 -5.75
C ASP A 105 -14.71 -6.65 -6.63
N LEU A 106 -15.09 -6.39 -7.88
CA LEU A 106 -14.33 -5.53 -8.79
C LEU A 106 -14.23 -4.11 -8.24
N LEU A 107 -15.34 -3.50 -7.85
CA LEU A 107 -15.37 -2.15 -7.29
C LEU A 107 -14.48 -2.05 -6.05
N THR A 108 -14.60 -3.00 -5.13
CA THR A 108 -13.76 -3.10 -3.93
C THR A 108 -12.28 -3.19 -4.30
N SER A 109 -11.92 -3.98 -5.33
CA SER A 109 -10.55 -4.12 -5.81
C SER A 109 -10.01 -2.84 -6.47
N ILE A 110 -10.86 -2.05 -7.13
CA ILE A 110 -10.48 -0.76 -7.73
C ILE A 110 -10.22 0.27 -6.62
N GLU A 111 -11.13 0.38 -5.64
CA GLU A 111 -10.97 1.29 -4.49
C GLU A 111 -9.69 1.01 -3.72
N ALA A 112 -9.47 -0.27 -3.42
CA ALA A 112 -8.25 -0.80 -2.83
C ALA A 112 -6.97 -0.32 -3.54
N ARG A 113 -6.94 -0.38 -4.88
CA ARG A 113 -5.77 0.05 -5.65
C ARG A 113 -5.57 1.55 -5.63
N VAL A 114 -6.65 2.32 -5.70
CA VAL A 114 -6.60 3.79 -5.58
C VAL A 114 -6.02 4.18 -4.23
N GLU A 115 -6.38 3.47 -3.15
CA GLU A 115 -5.81 3.69 -1.82
C GLU A 115 -4.30 3.41 -1.80
N VAL A 116 -3.85 2.26 -2.31
CA VAL A 116 -2.41 1.91 -2.37
C VAL A 116 -1.61 2.95 -3.18
N LEU A 117 -2.14 3.39 -4.33
CA LEU A 117 -1.49 4.42 -5.14
C LEU A 117 -1.41 5.76 -4.40
N SER A 118 -2.47 6.16 -3.71
CA SER A 118 -2.49 7.42 -2.94
C SER A 118 -1.49 7.38 -1.78
N ILE A 119 -1.33 6.23 -1.13
CA ILE A 119 -0.29 6.02 -0.11
C ILE A 119 1.11 6.14 -0.73
N GLN A 120 1.34 5.53 -1.89
CA GLN A 120 2.63 5.65 -2.57
C GLN A 120 2.93 7.09 -3.03
N GLU A 121 1.93 7.85 -3.46
CA GLU A 121 2.04 9.29 -3.76
C GLU A 121 2.48 10.08 -2.52
N SER A 122 1.93 9.79 -1.33
CA SER A 122 2.39 10.45 -0.09
C SER A 122 3.86 10.15 0.23
N VAL A 123 4.35 8.95 -0.10
CA VAL A 123 5.77 8.60 0.06
C VAL A 123 6.62 9.37 -0.94
N LEU A 124 6.14 9.57 -2.17
CA LEU A 124 6.82 10.40 -3.15
C LEU A 124 6.97 11.84 -2.62
N GLU A 125 5.91 12.44 -2.11
CA GLU A 125 5.93 13.79 -1.51
C GLU A 125 6.95 13.89 -0.34
N GLN A 126 7.01 12.87 0.52
CA GLN A 126 8.01 12.81 1.61
C GLN A 126 9.46 12.78 1.09
N VAL A 127 9.69 12.25 -0.12
CA VAL A 127 11.02 11.99 -0.68
C VAL A 127 11.46 13.09 -1.66
N GLU A 128 10.52 13.82 -2.27
CA GLU A 128 10.81 14.87 -3.26
C GLU A 128 11.78 15.95 -2.73
N GLY A 129 11.70 16.29 -1.45
CA GLY A 129 12.63 17.24 -0.81
C GLY A 129 14.07 16.73 -0.67
N TYR A 130 14.29 15.42 -0.79
CA TYR A 130 15.60 14.76 -0.65
C TYR A 130 16.18 14.31 -2.00
N ALA A 131 15.48 14.62 -3.08
CA ALA A 131 15.84 14.26 -4.44
C ALA A 131 16.68 15.35 -5.11
N ASN A 132 17.90 15.03 -5.53
CA ASN A 132 18.70 15.93 -6.35
C ASN A 132 18.25 15.89 -7.80
N ALA A 133 17.62 16.97 -8.28
CA ALA A 133 17.20 17.14 -9.67
C ALA A 133 18.37 17.11 -10.70
N GLU A 134 19.61 17.35 -10.26
CA GLU A 134 20.78 17.45 -11.15
C GLU A 134 21.33 16.12 -11.66
N THR A 135 21.03 14.99 -11.02
CA THR A 135 21.58 13.68 -11.41
C THR A 135 20.52 12.84 -12.12
N GLY A 136 20.23 13.23 -13.36
CA GLY A 136 19.18 12.69 -14.24
C GLY A 136 19.21 11.19 -14.58
N LEU A 137 19.93 10.34 -13.82
CA LEU A 137 19.85 8.88 -13.93
C LEU A 137 20.11 8.14 -12.60
N ARG A 138 20.37 8.86 -11.52
CA ARG A 138 20.48 8.27 -10.18
C ARG A 138 19.89 9.28 -9.21
N TYR A 139 18.61 9.10 -8.86
CA TYR A 139 18.10 9.61 -7.60
C TYR A 139 18.92 8.95 -6.48
N GLN A 140 20.14 9.45 -6.22
CA GLN A 140 20.85 9.24 -4.98
C GLN A 140 20.16 10.17 -4.00
N ILE A 141 19.04 9.69 -3.47
CA ILE A 141 18.52 10.20 -2.22
C ILE A 141 19.71 10.15 -1.27
N HIS A 142 20.05 11.28 -0.65
CA HIS A 142 20.95 11.31 0.51
C HIS A 142 20.19 10.64 1.67
N SER A 143 19.98 9.34 1.49
CA SER A 143 19.02 8.47 2.19
C SER A 143 19.35 8.31 3.65
N ASN A 144 20.56 8.69 4.06
CA ASN A 144 21.03 8.62 5.43
C ASN A 144 20.15 9.41 6.42
N ASP A 145 19.46 10.46 5.95
CA ASP A 145 18.53 11.26 6.77
C ASP A 145 17.10 10.68 6.81
N LEU A 146 16.77 9.77 5.87
CA LEU A 146 15.46 9.09 5.80
C LEU A 146 15.49 7.67 6.37
N ILE A 147 16.66 7.13 6.69
CA ILE A 147 16.85 5.77 7.21
C ILE A 147 17.77 5.76 8.44
N SER A 148 17.89 6.90 9.12
CA SER A 148 18.78 7.07 10.26
C SER A 148 18.49 6.10 11.40
N GLY A 149 17.23 5.69 11.57
CA GLY A 149 16.79 4.70 12.54
C GLY A 149 17.12 3.25 12.19
N ILE A 150 17.76 2.98 11.06
CA ILE A 150 18.21 1.63 10.65
C ILE A 150 19.67 1.62 10.17
N LYS A 151 20.49 2.58 10.64
CA LYS A 151 21.91 2.70 10.26
C LYS A 151 22.73 1.44 10.56
N ASP A 152 22.35 0.71 11.62
CA ASP A 152 23.02 -0.52 12.05
C ASP A 152 22.50 -1.78 11.35
N SER A 153 21.54 -1.63 10.42
CA SER A 153 20.89 -2.72 9.67
C SER A 153 21.13 -2.55 8.16
N PRO A 154 22.34 -2.88 7.65
CA PRO A 154 22.73 -2.63 6.26
C PRO A 154 21.82 -3.30 5.22
N ALA A 155 21.30 -4.50 5.48
CA ALA A 155 20.42 -5.20 4.55
C ALA A 155 19.04 -4.53 4.46
N HIS A 156 18.46 -4.14 5.61
CA HIS A 156 17.26 -3.29 5.64
C HIS A 156 17.49 -1.96 4.92
N ALA A 157 18.63 -1.31 5.15
CA ALA A 157 18.97 -0.06 4.48
C ALA A 157 19.05 -0.21 2.95
N GLU A 158 19.58 -1.33 2.44
CA GLU A 158 19.62 -1.61 1.01
C GLU A 158 18.21 -1.78 0.41
N ILE A 159 17.33 -2.54 1.09
CA ILE A 159 15.95 -2.77 0.65
C ILE A 159 15.20 -1.44 0.49
N VAL A 160 15.29 -0.58 1.50
CA VAL A 160 14.59 0.72 1.50
C VAL A 160 15.17 1.64 0.45
N LYS A 161 16.50 1.75 0.34
CA LYS A 161 17.14 2.58 -0.69
C LYS A 161 16.67 2.19 -2.10
N ARG A 162 16.54 0.89 -2.38
CA ARG A 162 16.00 0.39 -3.65
C ARG A 162 14.53 0.81 -3.85
N GLY A 163 13.70 0.63 -2.83
CA GLY A 163 12.29 1.03 -2.86
C GLY A 163 12.12 2.54 -3.09
N LEU A 164 12.84 3.36 -2.32
CA LEU A 164 12.83 4.81 -2.44
C LEU A 164 13.34 5.29 -3.81
N SER A 165 14.38 4.65 -4.36
CA SER A 165 14.86 4.97 -5.71
C SER A 165 13.79 4.72 -6.78
N ARG A 166 12.98 3.65 -6.63
CA ARG A 166 11.85 3.38 -7.52
C ARG A 166 10.71 4.38 -7.35
N VAL A 167 10.37 4.75 -6.11
CA VAL A 167 9.37 5.80 -5.85
C VAL A 167 9.79 7.10 -6.50
N ALA A 168 11.05 7.49 -6.36
CA ALA A 168 11.57 8.73 -6.91
C ALA A 168 11.65 8.72 -8.45
N GLN A 169 11.85 7.55 -9.06
CA GLN A 169 11.67 7.32 -10.50
C GLN A 169 10.18 7.23 -10.91
N LYS A 170 9.25 7.43 -9.98
CA LYS A 170 7.81 7.30 -10.19
C LYS A 170 7.43 5.95 -10.78
N LYS A 171 8.03 4.86 -10.26
CA LYS A 171 7.68 3.47 -10.58
C LYS A 171 6.77 2.90 -9.51
N GLN A 172 5.76 2.14 -9.92
CA GLN A 172 4.83 1.53 -8.98
C GLN A 172 5.55 0.46 -8.14
N LEU A 173 5.33 0.46 -6.82
CA LEU A 173 5.85 -0.56 -5.92
C LEU A 173 4.81 -1.66 -5.75
N THR A 174 5.29 -2.88 -5.46
CA THR A 174 4.40 -3.91 -4.93
C THR A 174 3.94 -3.54 -3.51
N ALA A 175 2.83 -4.12 -3.03
CA ALA A 175 2.32 -3.85 -1.69
C ALA A 175 3.37 -4.16 -0.60
N GLU A 176 4.12 -5.26 -0.74
CA GLU A 176 5.18 -5.64 0.20
C GLU A 176 6.36 -4.66 0.18
N GLU A 177 6.80 -4.20 -1.01
CA GLU A 177 7.84 -3.19 -1.12
C GLU A 177 7.42 -1.84 -0.53
N LEU A 178 6.16 -1.44 -0.74
CA LEU A 178 5.61 -0.21 -0.17
C LEU A 178 5.56 -0.29 1.37
N ILE A 179 5.14 -1.42 1.93
CA ILE A 179 5.15 -1.67 3.38
C ILE A 179 6.58 -1.61 3.93
N ASP A 180 7.56 -2.21 3.25
CA ASP A 180 8.96 -2.13 3.67
C ASP A 180 9.47 -0.69 3.66
N VAL A 181 9.18 0.09 2.62
CA VAL A 181 9.53 1.51 2.57
C VAL A 181 8.89 2.29 3.72
N LEU A 182 7.58 2.15 3.92
CA LEU A 182 6.84 2.87 4.97
C LEU A 182 7.37 2.57 6.38
N THR A 183 7.64 1.30 6.70
CA THR A 183 7.99 0.87 8.07
C THR A 183 9.45 1.09 8.43
N LEU A 184 10.33 1.14 7.43
CA LEU A 184 11.76 1.29 7.63
C LEU A 184 12.28 2.73 7.39
N MET A 185 11.49 3.58 6.73
CA MET A 185 11.73 5.03 6.71
C MET A 185 11.64 5.61 8.11
N ASP A 186 12.38 6.69 8.32
CA ASP A 186 12.36 7.47 9.55
C ASP A 186 11.00 8.15 9.77
N THR A 187 10.62 8.30 11.04
CA THR A 187 9.34 8.88 11.47
C THR A 187 9.49 10.30 12.02
N THR A 188 10.43 11.08 11.48
CA THR A 188 10.83 12.40 12.03
C THR A 188 9.79 13.50 11.74
N THR A 189 9.17 13.46 10.56
CA THR A 189 8.15 14.44 10.13
C THR A 189 6.75 14.03 10.59
N LYS A 190 5.82 14.98 10.71
CA LYS A 190 4.42 14.66 11.06
C LYS A 190 3.80 13.64 10.09
N ASP A 191 4.07 13.79 8.79
CA ASP A 191 3.54 12.89 7.78
C ASP A 191 4.14 11.48 7.89
N SER A 192 5.46 11.39 8.10
CA SER A 192 6.14 10.09 8.25
C SER A 192 5.71 9.29 9.49
N ARG A 193 5.15 9.94 10.53
CA ARG A 193 4.57 9.22 11.68
C ARG A 193 3.33 8.41 11.32
N LEU A 194 2.66 8.76 10.21
CA LEU A 194 1.52 8.02 9.68
C LEU A 194 1.94 6.79 8.87
N ASN A 195 3.25 6.59 8.62
CA ASN A 195 3.71 5.53 7.72
C ASN A 195 3.37 4.12 8.25
N PHE A 196 3.39 3.90 9.56
CA PHE A 196 2.97 2.62 10.13
C PHE A 196 1.47 2.38 9.96
N PHE A 197 0.63 3.40 10.20
CA PHE A 197 -0.81 3.33 9.91
C PHE A 197 -1.07 3.03 8.43
N ARG A 198 -0.40 3.74 7.52
CA ARG A 198 -0.48 3.50 6.07
C ARG A 198 -0.02 2.09 5.68
N ALA A 199 1.00 1.55 6.33
CA ALA A 199 1.44 0.17 6.09
C ALA A 199 0.37 -0.85 6.50
N LEU A 200 -0.34 -0.60 7.61
CA LEU A 200 -1.49 -1.41 8.04
C LEU A 200 -2.68 -1.26 7.07
N GLN A 201 -2.90 -0.07 6.50
CA GLN A 201 -3.89 0.13 5.43
C GLN A 201 -3.55 -0.72 4.21
N VAL A 202 -2.32 -0.63 3.68
CA VAL A 202 -1.87 -1.43 2.53
C VAL A 202 -1.97 -2.92 2.83
N LEU A 203 -1.64 -3.35 4.05
CA LEU A 203 -1.83 -4.74 4.46
C LEU A 203 -3.32 -5.12 4.42
N ASN A 204 -4.22 -4.27 4.90
CA ASN A 204 -5.65 -4.58 4.97
C ASN A 204 -6.35 -4.60 3.61
N VAL A 205 -5.71 -4.09 2.56
CA VAL A 205 -6.25 -4.16 1.21
C VAL A 205 -6.45 -5.62 0.76
N PRO A 206 -7.67 -6.03 0.36
CA PRO A 206 -7.94 -7.37 -0.11
C PRO A 206 -7.02 -7.77 -1.27
N LYS A 207 -6.43 -8.97 -1.18
CA LYS A 207 -5.55 -9.55 -2.22
C LYS A 207 -4.29 -8.70 -2.54
N ALA A 208 -3.98 -7.62 -1.83
CA ALA A 208 -2.73 -6.86 -2.02
C ALA A 208 -1.51 -7.64 -1.51
N VAL A 209 -1.64 -8.26 -0.34
CA VAL A 209 -0.62 -9.14 0.25
C VAL A 209 -1.22 -10.53 0.43
N THR A 210 -0.91 -11.45 -0.49
CA THR A 210 -1.55 -12.78 -0.55
C THR A 210 -0.68 -13.89 0.03
N ARG A 211 0.64 -13.90 -0.24
CA ARG A 211 1.53 -15.01 0.13
C ARG A 211 2.04 -14.92 1.56
N ASN A 212 2.35 -13.70 2.01
CA ASN A 212 3.07 -13.49 3.27
C ASN A 212 2.33 -12.56 4.25
N ARG A 213 1.00 -12.50 4.20
CA ARG A 213 0.20 -11.55 5.02
C ARG A 213 0.58 -11.58 6.49
N THR A 214 0.56 -12.76 7.13
CA THR A 214 0.89 -12.92 8.55
C THR A 214 2.34 -12.54 8.87
N LEU A 215 3.28 -12.90 7.99
CA LEU A 215 4.68 -12.50 8.14
C LEU A 215 4.82 -10.98 8.06
N THR A 216 4.19 -10.37 7.07
CA THR A 216 4.20 -8.92 6.86
C THR A 216 3.56 -8.17 8.01
N GLU A 217 2.42 -8.64 8.53
CA GLU A 217 1.79 -8.06 9.71
C GLU A 217 2.73 -8.07 10.92
N LYS A 218 3.36 -9.21 11.22
CA LYS A 218 4.33 -9.32 12.32
C LYS A 218 5.52 -8.41 12.15
N LEU A 219 6.02 -8.24 10.91
CA LEU A 219 7.11 -7.31 10.61
C LEU A 219 6.71 -5.85 10.85
N ILE A 220 5.50 -5.45 10.45
CA ILE A 220 5.01 -4.08 10.71
C ILE A 220 4.96 -3.82 12.21
N TRP A 221 4.32 -4.71 12.98
CA TRP A 221 4.21 -4.55 14.43
C TRP A 221 5.55 -4.60 15.15
N ARG A 222 6.47 -5.49 14.75
CA ARG A 222 7.81 -5.53 15.35
C ARG A 222 8.56 -4.23 15.11
N ARG A 223 8.60 -3.75 13.87
CA ARG A 223 9.27 -2.49 13.53
C ARG A 223 8.63 -1.30 14.23
N LEU A 224 7.30 -1.30 14.39
CA LEU A 224 6.57 -0.27 15.13
C LEU A 224 7.00 -0.24 16.60
N LEU A 225 6.97 -1.39 17.26
CA LEU A 225 7.35 -1.48 18.67
C LEU A 225 8.82 -1.16 18.87
N LEU A 226 9.72 -1.53 17.97
CA LEU A 226 11.14 -1.17 18.07
C LEU A 226 11.44 0.30 17.77
N ARG A 227 10.48 1.05 17.19
CA ARG A 227 10.69 2.45 16.80
C ARG A 227 10.62 3.41 17.99
N ASP A 228 9.80 3.10 18.99
CA ASP A 228 9.62 3.93 20.16
C ASP A 228 10.75 3.75 21.19
N ASP A 229 11.17 4.85 21.83
CA ASP A 229 12.13 4.82 22.93
C ASP A 229 11.42 4.42 24.24
N TRP A 230 11.28 3.11 24.45
CA TRP A 230 10.67 2.57 25.66
C TRP A 230 11.43 2.88 26.93
N GLN A 231 12.74 3.14 26.84
CA GLN A 231 13.51 3.52 28.02
C GLN A 231 13.06 4.89 28.53
N GLN A 232 12.84 5.85 27.62
CA GLN A 232 12.28 7.15 27.97
C GLN A 232 10.88 7.04 28.61
N ILE A 233 10.06 6.09 28.16
CA ILE A 233 8.71 5.85 28.68
C ILE A 233 8.78 5.19 30.07
N VAL A 234 9.68 4.24 30.29
CA VAL A 234 9.77 3.49 31.56
C VAL A 234 10.42 4.30 32.68
N ASP A 235 11.32 5.24 32.35
CA ASP A 235 11.97 6.12 33.34
C ASP A 235 11.00 7.16 33.96
N THR A 236 9.71 7.10 33.63
CA THR A 236 8.68 7.97 34.18
C THR A 236 8.13 7.53 35.53
N LYS A 237 8.74 6.55 36.22
CA LYS A 237 8.26 5.99 37.52
C LYS A 237 8.07 7.02 38.65
N LEU A 238 8.60 8.23 38.51
CA LEU A 238 8.44 9.36 39.45
C LEU A 238 7.72 10.57 38.85
N GLN A 239 7.10 10.41 37.68
CA GLN A 239 6.41 11.48 36.96
C GLN A 239 4.90 11.42 37.20
N SER A 240 4.22 12.57 37.11
CA SER A 240 2.76 12.62 37.22
C SER A 240 2.08 11.90 36.07
N ASP A 241 0.88 11.35 36.33
CA ASP A 241 0.06 10.65 35.32
C ASP A 241 -0.15 11.48 34.06
N SER A 242 -0.32 12.80 34.21
CA SER A 242 -0.44 13.75 33.08
C SER A 242 0.80 13.77 32.18
N LYS A 243 2.00 13.64 32.76
CA LYS A 243 3.26 13.65 32.01
C LYS A 243 3.50 12.30 31.34
N VAL A 244 3.17 11.21 32.02
CA VAL A 244 3.19 9.84 31.44
C VAL A 244 2.26 9.77 30.22
N LYS A 245 1.05 10.31 30.34
CA LYS A 245 0.09 10.41 29.24
C LYS A 245 0.66 11.21 28.06
N ALA A 246 1.20 12.40 28.32
CA ALA A 246 1.78 13.24 27.26
C ALA A 246 3.00 12.63 26.56
N ILE A 247 3.79 11.81 27.26
CA ILE A 247 4.89 11.04 26.66
C ILE A 247 4.32 9.89 25.81
N SER A 248 3.36 9.15 26.35
CA SER A 248 2.68 8.05 25.65
C SER A 248 2.01 8.53 24.36
N GLU A 249 1.37 9.70 24.38
CA GLU A 249 0.73 10.29 23.20
C GLU A 249 1.72 10.68 22.08
N LYS A 250 3.00 10.85 22.39
CA LYS A 250 4.03 11.16 21.39
C LYS A 250 4.59 9.94 20.69
N THR A 251 4.35 8.75 21.23
CA THR A 251 4.83 7.49 20.66
C THR A 251 4.21 7.24 19.29
N ILE A 252 4.98 6.59 18.42
CA ILE A 252 4.48 6.16 17.10
C ILE A 252 3.39 5.12 17.27
N LEU A 253 3.49 4.26 18.31
CA LEU A 253 2.42 3.32 18.65
C LEU A 253 1.09 4.04 18.93
N TYR A 254 1.07 5.05 19.81
CA TYR A 254 -0.16 5.77 20.13
C TYR A 254 -0.75 6.44 18.89
N GLN A 255 0.07 7.14 18.10
CA GLN A 255 -0.38 7.81 16.88
C GLN A 255 -0.97 6.79 15.89
N THR A 256 -0.30 5.66 15.68
CA THR A 256 -0.78 4.59 14.80
C THR A 256 -2.13 4.04 15.27
N LEU A 257 -2.26 3.73 16.56
CA LEU A 257 -3.51 3.20 17.13
C LEU A 257 -4.65 4.22 17.07
N LYS A 258 -4.36 5.50 17.30
CA LYS A 258 -5.32 6.59 17.19
C LYS A 258 -5.88 6.69 15.77
N GLU A 259 -5.02 6.69 14.76
CA GLU A 259 -5.45 6.73 13.35
C GLU A 259 -6.24 5.49 12.96
N CYS A 260 -5.84 4.29 13.44
CA CYS A 260 -6.62 3.07 13.25
C CYS A 260 -8.03 3.19 13.88
N ALA A 261 -8.13 3.80 15.06
CA ALA A 261 -9.41 4.02 15.73
C ALA A 261 -10.29 5.00 14.92
N ILE A 262 -9.74 6.13 14.47
CA ILE A 262 -10.45 7.11 13.64
C ILE A 262 -10.94 6.47 12.33
N ALA A 263 -10.07 5.73 11.64
CA ALA A 263 -10.42 5.03 10.40
C ALA A 263 -11.57 4.04 10.60
N SER A 264 -11.60 3.36 11.76
CA SER A 264 -12.71 2.44 12.09
C SER A 264 -14.04 3.16 12.34
N GLU A 265 -14.06 4.46 12.65
CA GLU A 265 -15.30 5.21 12.91
C GLU A 265 -15.90 5.85 11.66
N GLN A 266 -15.05 6.24 10.72
CA GLN A 266 -15.48 6.86 9.48
C GLN A 266 -16.10 5.86 8.49
N SER A 267 -16.01 4.56 8.78
CA SER A 267 -16.66 3.50 8.02
C SER A 267 -18.15 3.42 8.36
N THR A 268 -18.96 4.31 7.77
CA THR A 268 -20.43 4.25 7.88
C THR A 268 -21.02 3.20 6.94
N GLY A 269 -21.29 2.00 7.44
CA GLY A 269 -22.06 0.98 6.72
C GLY A 269 -21.84 -0.43 7.28
N SER A 270 -22.88 -1.29 7.25
CA SER A 270 -22.86 -2.67 7.74
C SER A 270 -21.98 -3.64 6.92
N ASP A 271 -20.92 -3.14 6.30
CA ASP A 271 -20.11 -3.82 5.30
C ASP A 271 -18.66 -3.84 5.75
N VAL A 272 -18.20 -5.02 6.23
CA VAL A 272 -16.82 -5.58 6.24
C VAL A 272 -15.65 -4.70 6.77
N ARG A 273 -15.80 -3.40 7.01
CA ARG A 273 -14.75 -2.40 7.24
C ARG A 273 -14.71 -1.85 8.68
N ASP A 274 -15.77 -2.06 9.47
CA ASP A 274 -15.72 -2.01 10.95
C ASP A 274 -14.68 -2.97 11.55
N LYS A 275 -14.18 -3.89 10.71
CA LYS A 275 -13.15 -4.85 11.06
C LYS A 275 -11.73 -4.34 10.95
N PHE A 276 -11.46 -3.09 10.55
CA PHE A 276 -10.06 -2.63 10.39
C PHE A 276 -9.22 -2.92 11.64
N LEU A 277 -9.72 -2.58 12.83
CA LEU A 277 -9.05 -2.89 14.09
C LEU A 277 -9.30 -4.32 14.63
N SER A 278 -10.34 -5.03 14.19
CA SER A 278 -10.56 -6.41 14.66
C SER A 278 -9.83 -7.46 13.82
N ASP A 279 -9.55 -7.16 12.55
CA ASP A 279 -8.76 -7.96 11.61
C ASP A 279 -7.25 -7.65 11.71
N LEU A 280 -6.88 -6.42 12.10
CA LEU A 280 -5.53 -6.12 12.59
C LEU A 280 -5.42 -6.58 14.03
N SER A 281 -4.50 -7.50 14.31
CA SER A 281 -4.45 -8.22 15.59
C SER A 281 -4.29 -7.30 16.81
N THR A 282 -5.41 -6.86 17.40
CA THR A 282 -5.46 -6.30 18.77
C THR A 282 -4.73 -7.22 19.75
N GLU A 283 -4.74 -8.52 19.48
CA GLU A 283 -3.98 -9.54 20.20
C GLU A 283 -2.48 -9.21 20.30
N ILE A 284 -1.83 -8.72 19.24
CA ILE A 284 -0.41 -8.35 19.25
C ILE A 284 -0.17 -7.11 20.12
N VAL A 285 -1.07 -6.13 20.06
CA VAL A 285 -0.98 -4.92 20.88
C VAL A 285 -1.17 -5.26 22.36
N LEU A 286 -2.13 -6.14 22.67
CA LEU A 286 -2.44 -6.57 24.03
C LEU A 286 -1.39 -7.56 24.57
N ASN A 287 -0.74 -8.31 23.70
CA ASN A 287 0.29 -9.28 24.06
C ASN A 287 1.46 -9.27 23.07
N PRO A 288 2.40 -8.30 23.19
CA PRO A 288 3.55 -8.21 22.30
C PRO A 288 4.51 -9.41 22.41
N ALA A 289 4.39 -10.26 23.43
CA ALA A 289 5.17 -11.49 23.54
C ALA A 289 4.86 -12.48 22.39
N LEU A 290 3.67 -12.40 21.77
CA LEU A 290 3.31 -13.22 20.62
C LEU A 290 4.25 -13.01 19.42
N LEU A 291 4.84 -11.82 19.28
CA LEU A 291 5.83 -11.50 18.24
C LEU A 291 7.20 -12.13 18.47
N VAL A 292 7.47 -12.56 19.71
CA VAL A 292 8.71 -13.23 20.13
C VAL A 292 8.50 -14.75 20.08
N ASP A 293 7.37 -15.23 20.61
CA ASP A 293 7.07 -16.67 20.72
C ASP A 293 6.73 -17.29 19.36
N SER A 294 6.18 -16.50 18.45
CA SER A 294 5.96 -16.94 17.08
C SER A 294 7.18 -16.65 16.23
N ALA A 295 8.01 -17.68 16.01
CA ALA A 295 9.13 -17.59 15.08
C ALA A 295 8.66 -16.99 13.74
N LEU A 296 9.44 -16.03 13.22
CA LEU A 296 9.30 -15.65 11.82
C LEU A 296 9.58 -16.89 10.99
N ASP A 297 8.64 -17.23 10.11
CA ASP A 297 8.89 -18.28 9.13
C ASP A 297 9.83 -17.71 8.05
N THR A 298 11.14 -17.73 8.34
CA THR A 298 12.18 -17.16 7.47
C THR A 298 12.32 -17.94 6.17
N SER A 299 11.79 -19.17 6.10
CA SER A 299 11.71 -19.95 4.85
C SER A 299 10.98 -19.18 3.74
N LYS A 300 10.02 -18.32 4.12
CA LYS A 300 9.24 -17.46 3.21
C LYS A 300 9.95 -16.19 2.75
N LEU A 301 11.13 -15.87 3.30
CA LEU A 301 11.92 -14.72 2.84
C LEU A 301 12.36 -14.88 1.39
N SER A 302 12.66 -16.11 0.96
CA SER A 302 13.01 -16.41 -0.43
C SER A 302 11.86 -16.12 -1.40
N GLU A 303 10.62 -16.38 -0.99
CA GLU A 303 9.42 -16.06 -1.77
C GLU A 303 9.14 -14.55 -1.85
N ARG A 304 9.43 -13.82 -0.75
CA ARG A 304 9.27 -12.36 -0.65
C ARG A 304 10.34 -11.61 -1.45
N PHE A 305 11.56 -12.13 -1.48
CA PHE A 305 12.70 -11.51 -2.15
C PHE A 305 13.33 -12.43 -3.21
N PRO A 306 12.59 -12.80 -4.28
CA PRO A 306 13.03 -13.80 -5.24
C PRO A 306 14.23 -13.38 -6.09
N LYS A 307 14.58 -12.08 -6.08
CA LYS A 307 15.71 -11.50 -6.82
C LYS A 307 16.98 -11.35 -5.98
N LEU A 308 16.93 -11.66 -4.68
CA LEU A 308 18.10 -11.60 -3.80
C LEU A 308 18.85 -12.93 -3.79
N ASP A 309 20.18 -12.86 -3.63
CA ASP A 309 21.02 -14.04 -3.46
C ASP A 309 20.92 -14.58 -2.02
N SER A 310 21.43 -15.79 -1.81
CA SER A 310 21.42 -16.46 -0.50
C SER A 310 22.19 -15.68 0.57
N LEU A 311 23.27 -14.99 0.19
CA LEU A 311 24.04 -14.17 1.12
C LEU A 311 23.22 -13.01 1.68
N LYS A 312 22.51 -12.27 0.82
CA LYS A 312 21.64 -11.17 1.26
C LYS A 312 20.44 -11.66 2.05
N LEU A 313 19.87 -12.81 1.67
CA LEU A 313 18.78 -13.42 2.45
C LEU A 313 19.25 -13.76 3.88
N ASN A 314 20.44 -14.33 4.03
CA ASN A 314 21.01 -14.63 5.35
C ASN A 314 21.30 -13.35 6.17
N GLN A 315 21.70 -12.25 5.51
CA GLN A 315 21.88 -10.96 6.18
C GLN A 315 20.55 -10.41 6.70
N ILE A 316 19.49 -10.47 5.88
CA ILE A 316 18.13 -10.07 6.29
C ILE A 316 17.67 -10.94 7.47
N GLU A 317 17.86 -12.26 7.40
CA GLU A 317 17.52 -13.18 8.48
C GLU A 317 18.25 -12.82 9.78
N SER A 318 19.56 -12.58 9.72
CA SER A 318 20.34 -12.17 10.89
C SER A 318 19.87 -10.83 11.49
N GLU A 319 19.46 -9.87 10.67
CA GLU A 319 18.91 -8.59 11.15
C GLU A 319 17.52 -8.77 11.78
N LEU A 320 16.69 -9.67 11.23
CA LEU A 320 15.40 -10.02 11.82
C LEU A 320 15.53 -10.77 13.15
N ASP A 321 16.57 -11.58 13.31
CA ASP A 321 16.92 -12.22 14.58
C ASP A 321 17.36 -11.17 15.62
N ALA A 322 18.15 -10.17 15.20
CA ALA A 322 18.53 -9.06 16.06
C ALA A 322 17.31 -8.24 16.53
N ASP A 323 16.38 -7.94 15.61
CA ASP A 323 15.10 -7.30 15.95
C ASP A 323 14.29 -8.14 16.96
N THR A 324 14.29 -9.46 16.78
CA THR A 324 13.59 -10.39 17.67
C THR A 324 14.22 -10.40 19.07
N ALA A 325 15.55 -10.39 19.16
CA ALA A 325 16.27 -10.30 20.42
C ALA A 325 16.04 -8.95 21.12
N ALA A 326 16.03 -7.85 20.37
CA ALA A 326 15.72 -6.51 20.88
C ALA A 326 14.30 -6.44 21.44
N LEU A 327 13.31 -6.99 20.71
CA LEU A 327 11.93 -7.05 21.19
C LEU A 327 11.80 -7.92 22.44
N GLN A 328 12.49 -9.08 22.48
CA GLN A 328 12.49 -9.94 23.66
C GLN A 328 13.05 -9.22 24.89
N ASN A 329 14.08 -8.38 24.72
CA ASN A 329 14.61 -7.52 25.77
C ASN A 329 13.54 -6.53 26.27
N LEU A 330 12.83 -5.85 25.36
CA LEU A 330 11.73 -4.94 25.72
C LEU A 330 10.61 -5.64 26.50
N VAL A 331 10.19 -6.82 26.05
CA VAL A 331 9.15 -7.61 26.73
C VAL A 331 9.59 -7.99 28.16
N LYS A 332 10.82 -8.46 28.33
CA LYS A 332 11.33 -8.94 29.63
C LYS A 332 11.67 -7.81 30.60
N ASN A 333 12.39 -6.79 30.13
CA ASN A 333 13.04 -5.80 30.99
C ASN A 333 12.25 -4.49 31.12
N PHE A 334 11.41 -4.17 30.14
CA PHE A 334 10.66 -2.90 30.10
C PHE A 334 9.15 -3.10 30.30
N THR A 335 8.72 -4.32 30.63
CA THR A 335 7.30 -4.67 30.82
C THR A 335 6.43 -4.19 29.65
N LEU A 336 6.92 -4.39 28.42
CA LEU A 336 6.33 -3.81 27.20
C LEU A 336 4.81 -4.04 27.11
N GLY A 337 4.33 -5.24 27.47
CA GLY A 337 2.89 -5.55 27.43
C GLY A 337 2.03 -4.67 28.34
N PHE A 338 2.54 -4.24 29.50
CA PHE A 338 1.81 -3.31 30.37
C PHE A 338 1.64 -1.94 29.69
N TRP A 339 2.70 -1.45 29.06
CA TRP A 339 2.67 -0.14 28.39
C TRP A 339 1.82 -0.15 27.13
N THR A 340 1.91 -1.18 26.30
CA THR A 340 1.09 -1.28 25.08
C THR A 340 -0.40 -1.38 25.42
N GLN A 341 -0.76 -2.13 26.47
CA GLN A 341 -2.13 -2.19 26.99
C GLN A 341 -2.60 -0.82 27.53
N GLY A 342 -1.76 -0.12 28.29
CA GLY A 342 -2.06 1.22 28.80
C GLY A 342 -2.30 2.24 27.68
N ILE A 343 -1.43 2.25 26.67
CA ILE A 343 -1.57 3.09 25.47
C ILE A 343 -2.87 2.75 24.73
N TYR A 344 -3.14 1.46 24.49
CA TYR A 344 -4.37 1.02 23.84
C TYR A 344 -5.62 1.48 24.60
N SER A 345 -5.66 1.30 25.93
CA SER A 345 -6.78 1.74 26.76
C SER A 345 -7.00 3.25 26.70
N THR A 346 -5.92 4.02 26.62
CA THR A 346 -5.97 5.49 26.49
C THR A 346 -6.61 5.90 25.16
N VAL A 347 -6.25 5.23 24.06
CA VAL A 347 -6.85 5.47 22.73
C VAL A 347 -8.35 5.14 22.74
N GLN A 348 -8.76 4.03 23.37
CA GLN A 348 -10.18 3.67 23.47
C GLN A 348 -10.97 4.64 24.36
N ALA A 349 -10.35 5.16 25.41
CA ALA A 349 -10.96 6.17 26.28
C ALA A 349 -11.17 7.51 25.57
N SER A 350 -10.18 7.98 24.79
CA SER A 350 -10.34 9.20 23.98
C SER A 350 -11.45 9.05 22.95
N ARG A 351 -11.55 7.88 22.31
CA ARG A 351 -12.62 7.53 21.37
C ARG A 351 -14.01 7.67 22.01
N SER A 352 -14.16 7.17 23.24
CA SER A 352 -15.44 7.21 23.96
C SER A 352 -15.84 8.64 24.35
N THR A 353 -14.86 9.49 24.68
CA THR A 353 -15.08 10.89 25.07
C THR A 353 -15.47 11.75 23.87
N ASP A 354 -14.84 11.54 22.71
CA ASP A 354 -15.16 12.28 21.48
C ASP A 354 -16.57 11.94 20.98
N ARG A 355 -17.04 10.70 21.14
CA ARG A 355 -18.44 10.33 20.84
C ARG A 355 -19.45 11.06 21.72
N MET A 356 -19.19 11.17 23.02
CA MET A 356 -20.10 11.85 23.96
C MET A 356 -20.20 13.37 23.78
N ASN A 357 -19.27 13.99 23.05
CA ASN A 357 -19.30 15.43 22.76
C ASN A 357 -19.92 15.77 21.40
N VAL A 358 -20.22 14.76 20.57
CA VAL A 358 -20.80 14.91 19.23
C VAL A 358 -22.29 14.52 19.19
N ASP A 359 -22.75 13.74 20.17
CA ASP A 359 -24.17 13.53 20.50
C ASP A 359 -24.68 14.64 21.44
#